data_AF-A0AAT9PDU3-F1
#
_entry.id   AF-A0AAT9PDU3-F1
#
_cell.length_a   1.000
_cell.length_b   1.000
_cell.length_c   1.000
_cell.angle_alpha   90.00
_cell.angle_beta   90.00
_cell.angle_gamma   90.00
#
_symmetry.space_group_name_H-M   'P 1'
#
loop_
_entity.id
_entity.type
_entity.pdbx_description
1 polymer ?
#
loop_
_entity_poly.entity_id
_entity_poly.type
_entity_poly.pdbx_seq_one_letter_code
_entity_poly.pdbx_strand_id
1 'polypeptide(L)'
;MRLEEVFDKLPKLYNKPFSELKLEEDISGFSINKGNTGQFLQALLDMPNNSDLTDFDDGELKTNKTRIDGTPDQTMFITQISRDFDSLFFEDLESNRLLDKISNLLYLPVVKPVGSDPEDWYFLPAHHIDSRNNEVLKNLYLQDFLTIKEKVLDDLENSSDGFIHTANGKYIQIRSKDSMKKDGTYNPIYSQKLGREVSNKNHAFYFKRQFMLAVQSGEIPSNIIL
;
A
#
# COMPACT_ATOMS: atom_id res chain seq x y z
N MET A 1 6.83 -7.62 16.14
CA MET A 1 7.67 -8.40 15.21
C MET A 1 8.31 -7.41 14.24
N ARG A 2 9.62 -7.44 14.08
CA ARG A 2 10.36 -6.60 13.11
C ARG A 2 10.33 -7.21 11.71
N LEU A 3 10.46 -6.37 10.70
CA LEU A 3 10.36 -6.77 9.28
C LEU A 3 11.44 -7.78 8.87
N GLU A 4 12.65 -7.66 9.41
CA GLU A 4 13.76 -8.58 9.09
C GLU A 4 13.57 -10.00 9.66
N GLU A 5 12.73 -10.16 10.70
CA GLU A 5 12.50 -11.46 11.35
C GLU A 5 11.80 -12.48 10.42
N VAL A 6 11.16 -12.01 9.34
CA VAL A 6 10.46 -12.88 8.38
C VAL A 6 11.31 -13.25 7.16
N PHE A 7 12.51 -12.68 6.98
CA PHE A 7 13.29 -12.84 5.75
C PHE A 7 13.63 -14.30 5.45
N ASP A 8 14.03 -15.08 6.44
CA ASP A 8 14.38 -16.49 6.27
C ASP A 8 13.18 -17.39 5.91
N LYS A 9 11.96 -16.90 6.13
CA LYS A 9 10.73 -17.64 5.77
C LYS A 9 10.32 -17.41 4.31
N LEU A 10 10.54 -16.20 3.79
CA LEU A 10 10.00 -15.80 2.49
C LEU A 10 10.44 -16.70 1.31
N PRO A 11 11.71 -17.13 1.19
CA PRO A 11 12.15 -17.99 0.10
C PRO A 11 11.34 -19.28 -0.06
N LYS A 12 10.83 -19.81 1.04
CA LYS A 12 10.02 -21.04 1.05
C LYS A 12 8.63 -20.84 0.44
N LEU A 13 8.17 -19.59 0.34
CA LEU A 13 6.83 -19.23 -0.15
C LEU A 13 6.80 -18.98 -1.66
N TYR A 14 7.96 -18.73 -2.28
CA TYR A 14 8.02 -18.24 -3.66
C TYR A 14 7.69 -19.31 -4.68
N ASN A 15 6.94 -18.92 -5.71
CA ASN A 15 6.56 -19.76 -6.84
C ASN A 15 5.81 -21.06 -6.47
N LYS A 16 5.29 -21.14 -5.25
CA LYS A 16 4.42 -22.21 -4.79
C LYS A 16 2.95 -21.81 -4.88
N PRO A 17 2.08 -22.65 -5.44
CA PRO A 17 0.64 -22.43 -5.38
C PRO A 17 0.16 -22.29 -3.93
N PHE A 18 -0.82 -21.43 -3.70
CA PHE A 18 -1.39 -21.23 -2.37
C PHE A 18 -2.01 -22.51 -1.79
N SER A 19 -2.51 -23.40 -2.64
CA SER A 19 -2.96 -24.74 -2.24
C SER A 19 -1.86 -25.59 -1.61
N GLU A 20 -0.63 -25.51 -2.12
CA GLU A 20 0.53 -26.20 -1.55
C GLU A 20 0.90 -25.59 -0.20
N LEU A 21 1.03 -24.27 -0.13
CA LEU A 21 1.37 -23.55 1.11
C LEU A 21 0.36 -23.80 2.23
N LYS A 22 -0.93 -23.92 1.90
CA LYS A 22 -1.97 -24.26 2.87
C LYS A 22 -1.78 -25.62 3.53
N LEU A 23 -1.34 -26.60 2.74
CA LEU A 23 -1.11 -27.95 3.23
C LEU A 23 0.17 -28.01 4.06
N GLU A 24 1.22 -27.30 3.65
CA GLU A 24 2.51 -27.26 4.36
C GLU A 24 2.39 -26.60 5.74
N GLU A 25 1.63 -25.51 5.84
CA GLU A 25 1.49 -24.72 7.08
C GLU A 25 0.24 -25.09 7.91
N ASP A 26 -0.48 -26.17 7.54
CA ASP A 26 -1.71 -26.63 8.18
C ASP A 26 -2.80 -25.53 8.34
N ILE A 27 -2.87 -24.60 7.38
CA ILE A 27 -3.85 -23.50 7.33
C ILE A 27 -4.96 -23.76 6.30
N SER A 28 -5.29 -25.04 6.10
CA SER A 28 -6.31 -25.49 5.15
C SER A 28 -7.70 -24.85 5.33
N GLY A 29 -8.03 -24.41 6.55
CA GLY A 29 -9.27 -23.69 6.86
C GLY A 29 -9.34 -22.23 6.40
N PHE A 30 -8.24 -21.64 5.92
CA PHE A 30 -8.22 -20.24 5.48
C PHE A 30 -8.90 -20.09 4.11
N SER A 31 -10.01 -19.36 4.04
CA SER A 31 -10.65 -19.04 2.75
C SER A 31 -9.87 -17.93 2.04
N ILE A 32 -9.25 -18.21 0.89
CA ILE A 32 -8.54 -17.20 0.11
C ILE A 32 -9.49 -16.58 -0.91
N ASN A 33 -9.52 -15.26 -0.96
CA ASN A 33 -10.20 -14.48 -1.98
C ASN A 33 -9.36 -13.26 -2.41
N LYS A 34 -9.89 -12.45 -3.32
CA LYS A 34 -9.17 -11.28 -3.85
C LYS A 34 -8.83 -10.24 -2.78
N GLY A 35 -9.65 -10.14 -1.73
CA GLY A 35 -9.55 -9.11 -0.70
C GLY A 35 -8.66 -9.46 0.48
N ASN A 36 -8.24 -10.72 0.64
CA ASN A 36 -7.51 -11.17 1.84
C ASN A 36 -6.17 -11.86 1.55
N THR A 37 -5.62 -11.73 0.34
CA THR A 37 -4.26 -12.24 0.03
C THR A 37 -3.20 -11.73 1.00
N GLY A 38 -3.30 -10.47 1.45
CA GLY A 38 -2.38 -9.92 2.47
C GLY A 38 -2.51 -10.62 3.83
N GLN A 39 -3.73 -10.96 4.25
CA GLN A 39 -3.96 -11.71 5.49
C GLN A 39 -3.47 -13.16 5.39
N PHE A 40 -3.59 -13.76 4.20
CA PHE A 40 -3.02 -15.08 3.96
C PHE A 40 -1.49 -15.06 4.11
N LEU A 41 -0.82 -14.04 3.56
CA LEU A 41 0.62 -13.87 3.74
C LEU A 41 1.00 -13.64 5.20
N GLN A 42 0.25 -12.80 5.93
CA GLN A 42 0.47 -12.62 7.37
C GLN A 42 0.40 -13.96 8.12
N ALA A 43 -0.59 -14.80 7.81
CA ALA A 43 -0.72 -16.13 8.41
C ALA A 43 0.50 -17.02 8.11
N LEU A 44 0.97 -17.07 6.86
CA LEU A 44 2.18 -17.82 6.46
C LEU A 44 3.47 -17.33 7.14
N LEU A 45 3.48 -16.10 7.65
CA LEU A 45 4.63 -15.50 8.33
C LEU A 45 4.53 -15.59 9.87
N ASP A 46 3.47 -16.20 10.39
CA ASP A 46 3.10 -16.21 11.82
C ASP A 46 2.87 -14.81 12.39
N MET A 47 2.35 -13.90 11.58
CA MET A 47 2.04 -12.53 11.99
C MET A 47 0.60 -12.44 12.54
N PRO A 48 0.38 -11.77 13.69
CA PRO A 48 -0.95 -11.49 14.18
C PRO A 48 -1.68 -10.51 13.23
N ASN A 49 -2.97 -10.72 13.03
CA ASN A 49 -3.82 -9.75 12.33
C ASN A 49 -4.21 -8.64 13.32
N ASN A 50 -3.64 -7.45 13.17
CA ASN A 50 -3.90 -6.29 14.04
C ASN A 50 -4.37 -5.08 13.22
N SER A 51 -4.72 -3.99 13.92
CA SER A 51 -5.12 -2.72 13.32
C SER A 51 -4.08 -1.63 13.50
N ASP A 52 -2.82 -2.01 13.68
CA ASP A 52 -1.74 -1.08 14.00
C ASP A 52 -1.39 -0.20 12.80
N LEU A 53 -0.56 0.82 13.03
CA LEU A 53 -0.13 1.73 11.98
C LEU A 53 0.56 0.98 10.84
N THR A 54 1.36 -0.03 11.18
CA THR A 54 2.18 -0.85 10.29
C THR A 54 2.01 -2.33 10.62
N ASP A 55 2.24 -3.21 9.64
CA ASP A 55 2.15 -4.66 9.85
C ASP A 55 3.29 -5.22 10.73
N PHE A 56 4.46 -4.57 10.70
CA PHE A 56 5.60 -4.84 11.58
C PHE A 56 5.84 -3.66 12.52
N ASP A 57 6.57 -3.89 13.61
CA ASP A 57 6.91 -2.84 14.58
C ASP A 57 7.73 -1.72 13.93
N ASP A 58 8.46 -2.04 12.86
CA ASP A 58 9.36 -1.12 12.17
C ASP A 58 9.18 -1.08 10.65
N GLY A 59 8.08 -1.60 10.10
CA GLY A 59 7.85 -1.61 8.66
C GLY A 59 6.49 -2.13 8.20
N GLU A 60 6.22 -1.99 6.91
CA GLU A 60 4.93 -2.31 6.29
C GLU A 60 5.03 -3.53 5.36
N LEU A 61 3.98 -4.35 5.34
CA LEU A 61 3.83 -5.45 4.40
C LEU A 61 2.85 -5.08 3.30
N LYS A 62 3.27 -5.12 2.04
CA LYS A 62 2.37 -4.91 0.90
C LYS A 62 2.42 -6.04 -0.11
N THR A 63 1.25 -6.38 -0.62
CA THR A 63 1.10 -7.26 -1.79
C THR A 63 0.52 -6.50 -2.97
N ASN A 64 0.90 -6.87 -4.20
CA ASN A 64 0.31 -6.31 -5.41
C ASN A 64 0.06 -7.41 -6.43
N LYS A 65 -1.11 -7.38 -7.09
CA LYS A 65 -1.41 -8.31 -8.18
C LYS A 65 -0.49 -8.05 -9.36
N THR A 66 0.13 -9.11 -9.86
CA THR A 66 0.92 -9.12 -11.08
C THR A 66 0.40 -10.13 -12.11
N ARG A 67 0.90 -9.99 -13.33
CA ARG A 67 0.87 -11.00 -14.38
C ARG A 67 1.94 -12.06 -14.12
N ILE A 68 1.93 -13.10 -14.96
CA ILE A 68 2.87 -14.23 -14.91
C ILE A 68 4.33 -13.76 -15.13
N ASP A 69 4.54 -12.71 -15.92
CA ASP A 69 5.86 -12.10 -16.14
C ASP A 69 6.29 -11.16 -15.00
N GLY A 70 5.54 -11.12 -13.88
CA GLY A 70 5.78 -10.22 -12.76
C GLY A 70 5.29 -8.80 -12.98
N THR A 71 4.80 -8.45 -14.17
CA THR A 71 4.32 -7.09 -14.44
C THR A 71 3.14 -6.73 -13.51
N PRO A 72 3.21 -5.62 -12.75
CA PRO A 72 2.10 -5.19 -11.90
C PRO A 72 0.86 -4.87 -12.72
N ASP A 73 -0.32 -5.25 -12.23
CA ASP A 73 -1.60 -5.04 -12.94
C ASP A 73 -2.42 -3.88 -12.34
N GLN A 74 -2.07 -3.43 -11.13
CA GLN A 74 -2.88 -2.48 -10.36
C GLN A 74 -2.02 -1.55 -9.52
N THR A 75 -2.58 -0.42 -9.10
CA THR A 75 -1.99 0.41 -8.02
C THR A 75 -1.98 -0.35 -6.70
N MET A 76 -1.04 -0.04 -5.82
CA MET A 76 -0.91 -0.67 -4.50
C MET A 76 -1.36 0.29 -3.40
N PHE A 77 -2.34 -0.12 -2.61
CA PHE A 77 -2.89 0.71 -1.53
C PHE A 77 -1.86 0.95 -0.42
N ILE A 78 -1.76 2.18 0.07
CA ILE A 78 -0.88 2.56 1.20
C ILE A 78 -1.72 2.76 2.46
N THR A 79 -2.48 3.86 2.50
CA THR A 79 -3.33 4.25 3.65
C THR A 79 -4.46 5.17 3.22
N GLN A 80 -5.60 5.12 3.91
CA GLN A 80 -6.66 6.13 3.78
C GLN A 80 -6.22 7.44 4.47
N ILE A 81 -6.75 8.57 3.99
CA ILE A 81 -6.36 9.92 4.47
C ILE A 81 -7.38 10.54 5.42
N SER A 82 -8.56 9.95 5.59
CA SER A 82 -9.67 10.61 6.30
C SER A 82 -9.41 10.87 7.78
N ARG A 83 -8.56 10.07 8.42
CA ARG A 83 -8.30 10.17 9.87
C ARG A 83 -7.24 11.22 10.21
N ASP A 84 -6.42 11.57 9.23
CA ASP A 84 -5.18 12.32 9.36
C ASP A 84 -5.07 13.42 8.30
N PHE A 85 -6.20 13.78 7.68
CA PHE A 85 -6.25 14.77 6.59
C PHE A 85 -5.56 16.08 7.00
N ASP A 86 -5.93 16.61 8.17
CA ASP A 86 -5.39 17.89 8.61
C ASP A 86 -3.89 17.81 8.91
N SER A 87 -3.45 16.77 9.62
CA SER A 87 -2.02 16.56 9.88
C SER A 87 -1.21 16.38 8.59
N LEU A 88 -1.75 15.68 7.59
CA LEU A 88 -1.06 15.49 6.32
C LEU A 88 -0.89 16.81 5.57
N PHE A 89 -1.97 17.56 5.37
CA PHE A 89 -1.94 18.69 4.43
C PHE A 89 -1.66 20.04 5.07
N PHE A 90 -1.77 20.16 6.39
CA PHE A 90 -1.71 21.46 7.05
C PHE A 90 -0.73 21.60 8.22
N GLU A 91 -0.12 20.50 8.66
CA GLU A 91 0.95 20.50 9.67
C GLU A 91 2.33 20.36 9.01
N ASP A 92 3.36 20.47 9.84
CA ASP A 92 4.76 20.39 9.44
C ASP A 92 5.16 18.95 9.09
N LEU A 93 6.18 18.83 8.23
CA LEU A 93 6.61 17.56 7.66
C LEU A 93 7.45 16.69 8.61
N GLU A 94 7.82 17.22 9.79
CA GLU A 94 8.65 16.51 10.77
C GLU A 94 8.01 15.20 11.24
N SER A 95 6.67 15.13 11.25
CA SER A 95 5.90 13.91 11.51
C SER A 95 4.89 13.68 10.38
N ASN A 96 5.28 12.96 9.34
CA ASN A 96 4.41 12.64 8.21
C ASN A 96 4.10 11.15 8.16
N ARG A 97 2.90 10.80 8.61
CA ARG A 97 2.42 9.41 8.70
C ARG A 97 2.55 8.61 7.39
N LEU A 98 2.37 9.25 6.23
CA LEU A 98 2.57 8.57 4.95
C LEU A 98 4.03 8.15 4.79
N LEU A 99 4.96 9.10 4.97
CA LEU A 99 6.40 8.88 4.81
C LEU A 99 6.90 7.85 5.84
N ASP A 100 6.45 7.94 7.09
CA ASP A 100 6.79 6.99 8.14
C ASP A 100 6.35 5.58 7.79
N LYS A 101 5.09 5.42 7.33
CA LYS A 101 4.50 4.12 6.98
C LYS A 101 5.21 3.42 5.82
N ILE A 102 5.77 4.17 4.88
CA ILE A 102 6.48 3.60 3.71
C ILE A 102 8.01 3.62 3.86
N SER A 103 8.52 3.99 5.04
CA SER A 103 9.95 4.16 5.25
C SER A 103 10.73 2.84 5.24
N ASN A 104 10.07 1.74 5.64
CA ASN A 104 10.61 0.39 5.61
C ASN A 104 9.52 -0.55 5.08
N LEU A 105 9.61 -0.91 3.80
CA LEU A 105 8.55 -1.60 3.07
C LEU A 105 9.02 -2.98 2.61
N LEU A 106 8.23 -4.01 2.93
CA LEU A 106 8.35 -5.34 2.35
C LEU A 106 7.24 -5.52 1.30
N TYR A 107 7.64 -5.50 0.02
CA TYR A 107 6.74 -5.64 -1.11
C TYR A 107 6.83 -7.05 -1.72
N LEU A 108 5.70 -7.79 -1.72
CA LEU A 108 5.59 -9.09 -2.37
C LEU A 108 4.62 -9.05 -3.56
N PRO A 109 5.11 -9.25 -4.80
CA PRO A 109 4.23 -9.42 -5.94
C PRO A 109 3.47 -10.76 -5.86
N VAL A 110 2.22 -10.77 -6.30
CA VAL A 110 1.34 -11.96 -6.32
C VAL A 110 0.84 -12.21 -7.73
N VAL A 111 1.23 -13.33 -8.31
CA VAL A 111 0.70 -13.74 -9.61
C VAL A 111 -0.70 -14.31 -9.42
N LYS A 112 -1.66 -13.77 -10.18
CA LYS A 112 -3.05 -14.26 -10.24
C LYS A 112 -3.38 -14.62 -11.69
N PRO A 113 -3.07 -15.84 -12.16
CA PRO A 113 -3.27 -16.23 -13.55
C PRO A 113 -4.71 -15.97 -14.03
N VAL A 114 -4.88 -15.60 -15.29
CA VAL A 114 -6.20 -15.26 -15.83
C VAL A 114 -7.10 -16.50 -15.82
N GLY A 115 -8.29 -16.37 -15.24
CA GLY A 115 -9.26 -17.48 -15.14
C GLY A 115 -8.92 -18.52 -14.08
N SER A 116 -7.90 -18.29 -13.24
CA SER A 116 -7.53 -19.21 -12.16
C SER A 116 -8.25 -18.92 -10.84
N ASP A 117 -8.31 -19.96 -10.01
CA ASP A 117 -8.80 -19.87 -8.66
C ASP A 117 -7.72 -19.36 -7.69
N PRO A 118 -8.09 -18.81 -6.52
CA PRO A 118 -7.13 -18.35 -5.52
C PRO A 118 -6.09 -19.38 -5.10
N GLU A 119 -6.41 -20.67 -5.21
CA GLU A 119 -5.55 -21.80 -4.89
C GLU A 119 -4.35 -21.95 -5.84
N ASP A 120 -4.45 -21.41 -7.06
CA ASP A 120 -3.41 -21.44 -8.10
C ASP A 120 -2.51 -20.19 -8.06
N TRP A 121 -2.83 -19.22 -7.20
CA TRP A 121 -2.02 -18.02 -7.07
C TRP A 121 -0.72 -18.33 -6.35
N TYR A 122 0.30 -17.51 -6.56
CA TYR A 122 1.60 -17.69 -5.92
C TYR A 122 2.32 -16.36 -5.73
N PHE A 123 3.25 -16.33 -4.77
CA PHE A 123 4.11 -15.18 -4.51
C PHE A 123 5.34 -15.21 -5.42
N LEU A 124 5.77 -14.03 -5.87
CA LEU A 124 7.10 -13.83 -6.45
C LEU A 124 8.09 -13.36 -5.36
N PRO A 125 9.41 -13.37 -5.64
CA PRO A 125 10.41 -12.89 -4.70
C PRO A 125 10.08 -11.52 -4.12
N ALA A 126 10.32 -11.37 -2.81
CA ALA A 126 10.03 -10.16 -2.09
C ALA A 126 11.09 -9.09 -2.35
N HIS A 127 10.66 -7.83 -2.35
CA HIS A 127 11.52 -6.66 -2.40
C HIS A 127 11.46 -5.93 -1.07
N HIS A 128 12.61 -5.79 -0.40
CA HIS A 128 12.78 -4.91 0.74
C HIS A 128 13.25 -3.54 0.28
N ILE A 129 12.45 -2.51 0.56
CA ILE A 129 12.67 -1.12 0.16
C ILE A 129 12.78 -0.30 1.45
N ASP A 130 13.99 0.13 1.78
CA ASP A 130 14.30 0.87 3.00
C ASP A 130 14.74 2.29 2.66
N SER A 131 13.89 3.27 2.95
CA SER A 131 14.22 4.68 2.82
C SER A 131 14.84 5.26 4.08
N ARG A 132 14.80 4.60 5.25
CA ARG A 132 15.27 5.16 6.54
C ARG A 132 16.73 5.62 6.48
N ASN A 133 17.55 4.92 5.71
CA ASN A 133 18.96 5.22 5.49
C ASN A 133 19.29 5.55 4.02
N ASN A 134 18.28 5.82 3.19
CA ASN A 134 18.45 6.09 1.76
C ASN A 134 17.85 7.45 1.41
N GLU A 135 18.69 8.48 1.41
CA GLU A 135 18.28 9.86 1.11
C GLU A 135 17.69 10.04 -0.28
N VAL A 136 18.09 9.24 -1.27
CA VAL A 136 17.49 9.31 -2.62
C VAL A 136 16.03 8.85 -2.56
N LEU A 137 15.74 7.74 -1.89
CA LEU A 137 14.37 7.26 -1.70
C LEU A 137 13.53 8.21 -0.86
N LYS A 138 14.08 8.74 0.25
CA LYS A 138 13.37 9.73 1.07
C LYS A 138 12.97 10.94 0.25
N ASN A 139 13.91 11.50 -0.51
CA ASN A 139 13.63 12.67 -1.35
C ASN A 139 12.60 12.36 -2.44
N LEU A 140 12.63 11.18 -3.05
CA LEU A 140 11.64 10.76 -4.03
C LEU A 140 10.23 10.68 -3.43
N TYR A 141 10.07 10.07 -2.25
CA TYR A 141 8.78 10.03 -1.56
C TYR A 141 8.30 11.41 -1.10
N LEU A 142 9.22 12.23 -0.59
CA LEU A 142 8.94 13.59 -0.16
C LEU A 142 8.48 14.47 -1.33
N GLN A 143 9.17 14.42 -2.48
CA GLN A 143 8.79 15.20 -3.65
C GLN A 143 7.41 14.82 -4.17
N ASP A 144 7.11 13.52 -4.25
CA ASP A 144 5.78 13.06 -4.61
C ASP A 144 4.70 13.55 -3.64
N PHE A 145 4.99 13.49 -2.34
CA PHE A 145 4.07 14.01 -1.32
C PHE A 145 3.85 15.52 -1.45
N LEU A 146 4.91 16.30 -1.66
CA LEU A 146 4.83 17.75 -1.82
C LEU A 146 4.02 18.15 -3.07
N THR A 147 4.24 17.48 -4.20
CA THR A 147 3.44 17.68 -5.42
C THR A 147 1.96 17.37 -5.17
N ILE A 148 1.67 16.28 -4.44
CA ILE A 148 0.30 15.93 -4.06
C ILE A 148 -0.30 16.98 -3.13
N LYS A 149 0.45 17.42 -2.11
CA LYS A 149 0.01 18.43 -1.13
C LYS A 149 -0.33 19.75 -1.83
N GLU A 150 0.51 20.21 -2.75
CA GLU A 150 0.24 21.41 -3.55
C GLU A 150 -1.08 21.28 -4.33
N LYS A 151 -1.28 20.17 -5.04
CA LYS A 151 -2.51 19.95 -5.81
C LYS A 151 -3.76 19.87 -4.93
N VAL A 152 -3.66 19.25 -3.75
CA VAL A 152 -4.75 19.14 -2.77
C VAL A 152 -5.11 20.51 -2.22
N LEU A 153 -4.14 21.32 -1.84
CA LEU A 153 -4.38 22.68 -1.33
C LEU A 153 -5.00 23.58 -2.41
N ASP A 154 -4.51 23.47 -3.65
CA ASP A 154 -5.10 24.14 -4.81
C ASP A 154 -6.56 23.73 -5.06
N ASP A 155 -6.89 22.43 -4.98
CA ASP A 155 -8.29 21.98 -5.10
C ASP A 155 -9.19 22.61 -4.02
N LEU A 156 -8.71 22.67 -2.78
CA LEU A 156 -9.49 23.22 -1.66
C LEU A 156 -9.80 24.72 -1.80
N GLU A 157 -8.93 25.46 -2.49
CA GLU A 157 -9.04 26.89 -2.70
C GLU A 157 -9.81 27.22 -4.00
N ASN A 158 -9.52 26.49 -5.07
CA ASN A 158 -9.87 26.89 -6.43
C ASN A 158 -10.89 25.97 -7.13
N SER A 159 -11.16 24.76 -6.61
CA SER A 159 -12.15 23.89 -7.24
C SER A 159 -13.57 24.43 -7.05
N SER A 160 -14.42 24.21 -8.05
CA SER A 160 -15.81 24.69 -8.03
C SER A 160 -16.66 24.04 -6.93
N ASP A 161 -16.29 22.84 -6.48
CA ASP A 161 -16.96 22.09 -5.41
C ASP A 161 -16.27 22.23 -4.05
N GLY A 162 -15.10 22.88 -4.01
CA GLY A 162 -14.23 22.98 -2.84
C GLY A 162 -13.69 21.63 -2.34
N PHE A 163 -13.82 20.54 -3.12
CA PHE A 163 -13.37 19.22 -2.75
C PHE A 163 -12.03 18.85 -3.37
N ILE A 164 -11.29 18.00 -2.66
CA ILE A 164 -10.07 17.39 -3.18
C ILE A 164 -10.40 16.42 -4.32
N HIS A 165 -9.51 16.37 -5.31
CA HIS A 165 -9.59 15.43 -6.44
C HIS A 165 -8.39 14.48 -6.47
N THR A 166 -8.29 13.68 -7.53
CA THR A 166 -7.14 12.81 -7.74
C THR A 166 -5.88 13.65 -7.97
N ALA A 167 -4.87 13.47 -7.12
CA ALA A 167 -3.57 14.13 -7.21
C ALA A 167 -2.46 13.11 -7.45
N ASN A 168 -1.49 13.43 -8.31
CA ASN A 168 -0.46 12.49 -8.75
C ASN A 168 0.95 13.07 -8.54
N GLY A 169 1.78 12.32 -7.82
CA GLY A 169 3.24 12.40 -7.93
C GLY A 169 3.77 11.48 -9.04
N LYS A 170 5.09 11.30 -9.07
CA LYS A 170 5.78 10.37 -9.98
C LYS A 170 5.35 8.92 -9.70
N TYR A 171 5.40 8.50 -8.44
CA TYR A 171 5.15 7.14 -7.96
C TYR A 171 4.02 7.00 -6.94
N ILE A 172 3.69 8.05 -6.19
CA ILE A 172 2.56 8.07 -5.25
C ILE A 172 1.40 8.85 -5.87
N GLN A 173 0.17 8.51 -5.52
CA GLN A 173 -1.03 9.29 -5.87
C GLN A 173 -2.07 9.22 -4.76
N ILE A 174 -2.98 10.20 -4.74
CA ILE A 174 -4.24 10.13 -4.00
C ILE A 174 -5.37 9.89 -4.99
N ARG A 175 -6.29 8.99 -4.64
CA ARG A 175 -7.55 8.76 -5.39
C ARG A 175 -8.66 8.33 -4.44
N SER A 176 -9.90 8.44 -4.89
CA SER A 176 -11.04 8.00 -4.11
C SER A 176 -10.95 6.50 -3.78
N LYS A 177 -11.17 6.17 -2.52
CA LYS A 177 -11.18 4.80 -1.97
C LYS A 177 -12.30 4.69 -0.96
N ASP A 178 -13.48 4.40 -1.48
CA ASP A 178 -14.67 4.29 -0.65
C ASP A 178 -15.64 3.27 -1.23
N SER A 179 -16.46 2.70 -0.35
CA SER A 179 -17.54 1.80 -0.73
C SER A 179 -18.86 2.47 -0.37
N MET A 180 -19.78 2.51 -1.33
CA MET A 180 -21.11 3.06 -1.08
C MET A 180 -21.80 2.25 0.02
N LYS A 181 -22.34 2.94 1.01
CA LYS A 181 -23.12 2.35 2.10
C LYS A 181 -24.47 1.87 1.56
N LYS A 182 -25.15 1.03 2.36
CA LYS A 182 -26.47 0.48 1.99
C LYS A 182 -27.53 1.56 1.76
N ASP A 183 -27.37 2.73 2.36
CA ASP A 183 -28.25 3.89 2.24
C ASP A 183 -27.91 4.81 1.05
N GLY A 184 -26.93 4.44 0.21
CA GLY A 184 -26.49 5.23 -0.94
C GLY A 184 -25.48 6.32 -0.61
N THR A 185 -25.08 6.49 0.65
CA THR A 185 -24.10 7.49 1.07
C THR A 185 -22.66 6.96 1.02
N TYR A 186 -21.70 7.87 1.11
CA TYR A 186 -20.27 7.58 1.19
C TYR A 186 -19.71 8.02 2.55
N ASN A 187 -18.40 7.88 2.76
CA ASN A 187 -17.69 8.34 3.94
C ASN A 187 -16.98 9.65 3.59
N PRO A 188 -17.56 10.83 3.89
CA PRO A 188 -16.92 12.10 3.61
C PRO A 188 -15.64 12.28 4.44
N ILE A 189 -14.81 13.21 4.00
CA ILE A 189 -13.64 13.66 4.75
C ILE A 189 -13.96 15.04 5.29
N TYR A 190 -13.92 15.19 6.61
CA TYR A 190 -14.11 16.48 7.29
C TYR A 190 -12.76 17.02 7.75
N SER A 191 -12.46 18.27 7.40
CA SER A 191 -11.29 18.99 7.91
C SER A 191 -11.72 19.83 9.11
N GLN A 192 -11.11 19.57 10.27
CA GLN A 192 -11.29 20.41 11.45
C GLN A 192 -10.66 21.78 11.23
N LYS A 193 -9.50 21.84 10.54
CA LYS A 193 -8.83 23.11 10.24
C LYS A 193 -9.67 24.05 9.37
N LEU A 194 -10.43 23.50 8.41
CA LEU A 194 -11.30 24.29 7.53
C LEU A 194 -12.77 24.37 8.00
N GLY A 195 -13.16 23.59 9.01
CA GLY A 195 -14.52 23.56 9.53
C GLY A 195 -15.58 23.04 8.53
N ARG A 196 -15.18 22.26 7.52
CA ARG A 196 -16.06 21.77 6.45
C ARG A 196 -15.65 20.40 5.91
N GLU A 197 -16.56 19.76 5.19
CA GLU A 197 -16.21 18.63 4.34
C GLU A 197 -15.29 19.09 3.19
N VAL A 198 -14.21 18.34 3.00
CA VAL A 198 -13.21 18.53 1.93
C VAL A 198 -13.32 17.45 0.86
N SER A 199 -14.20 16.46 1.08
CA SER A 199 -14.61 15.48 0.09
C SER A 199 -15.89 14.81 0.53
N ASN A 200 -16.77 14.46 -0.41
CA ASN A 200 -17.95 13.62 -0.14
C ASN A 200 -17.63 12.11 -0.09
N LYS A 201 -16.40 11.70 -0.39
CA LYS A 201 -15.95 10.30 -0.38
C LYS A 201 -14.57 10.18 0.24
N ASN A 202 -14.27 9.01 0.78
CA ASN A 202 -12.95 8.77 1.32
C ASN A 202 -11.92 8.64 0.19
N HIS A 203 -10.67 8.98 0.50
CA HIS A 203 -9.54 8.98 -0.39
C HIS A 203 -8.38 8.22 0.28
N ALA A 204 -7.46 7.70 -0.53
CA ALA A 204 -6.30 6.99 -0.04
C ALA A 204 -5.08 7.27 -0.90
N PHE A 205 -3.91 7.18 -0.26
CA PHE A 205 -2.64 7.09 -0.93
C PHE A 205 -2.46 5.71 -1.57
N TYR A 206 -1.91 5.71 -2.77
CA TYR A 206 -1.50 4.52 -3.50
C TYR A 206 -0.13 4.72 -4.11
N PHE A 207 0.65 3.64 -4.15
CA PHE A 207 1.71 3.54 -5.14
C PHE A 207 1.09 3.27 -6.52
N LYS A 208 1.55 4.05 -7.49
CA LYS A 208 1.26 3.90 -8.91
C LYS A 208 1.92 2.63 -9.43
N ARG A 209 1.40 2.08 -10.53
CA ARG A 209 2.01 0.93 -11.22
C ARG A 209 3.49 1.16 -11.56
N GLN A 210 3.85 2.41 -11.86
CA GLN A 210 5.22 2.85 -12.14
C GLN A 210 6.17 2.61 -10.97
N PHE A 211 5.70 2.64 -9.71
CA PHE A 211 6.54 2.36 -8.54
C PHE A 211 7.04 0.92 -8.58
N MET A 212 6.12 -0.04 -8.72
CA MET A 212 6.46 -1.46 -8.76
C MET A 212 7.32 -1.80 -9.99
N LEU A 213 7.05 -1.16 -11.15
CA LEU A 213 7.92 -1.30 -12.33
C LEU A 213 9.33 -0.77 -12.09
N ALA A 214 9.47 0.36 -11.41
CA ALA A 214 10.76 0.95 -11.08
C ALA A 214 11.53 0.12 -10.04
N VAL A 215 10.83 -0.53 -9.11
CA VAL A 215 11.44 -1.51 -8.18
C VAL A 215 11.98 -2.71 -8.96
N GLN A 216 11.22 -3.24 -9.92
CA GLN A 216 11.61 -4.39 -10.73
C GLN A 216 12.77 -4.08 -11.68
N SER A 217 12.84 -2.87 -12.24
CA SER A 217 13.93 -2.45 -13.11
C SER A 217 15.20 -2.03 -12.37
N GLY A 218 15.13 -1.87 -11.04
CA GLY A 218 16.21 -1.35 -10.20
C GLY A 218 16.34 0.18 -10.22
N GLU A 219 15.43 0.92 -10.85
CA GLU A 219 15.37 2.39 -10.73
C GLU A 219 15.07 2.80 -9.28
N ILE A 220 14.18 2.09 -8.60
CA ILE A 220 13.98 2.20 -7.15
C ILE A 220 14.82 1.11 -6.48
N PRO A 221 15.87 1.47 -5.71
CA PRO A 221 16.72 0.49 -5.06
C PRO A 221 15.91 -0.36 -4.08
N SER A 222 16.09 -1.68 -4.19
CA SER A 222 15.50 -2.68 -3.30
C SER A 222 16.44 -3.87 -3.14
N ASN A 223 16.37 -4.53 -1.98
CA ASN A 223 17.02 -5.81 -1.77
C ASN A 223 16.00 -6.91 -2.08
N ILE A 224 16.32 -7.78 -3.03
CA ILE A 224 15.51 -8.98 -3.29
C ILE A 224 15.86 -9.99 -2.18
N ILE A 225 14.85 -10.48 -1.49
CA ILE A 225 15.02 -11.54 -0.49
C ILE A 225 14.97 -12.89 -1.24
N LEU A 226 16.00 -13.72 -1.08
CA LEU A 226 16.22 -14.97 -1.82
C LEU A 226 16.49 -16.13 -0.89
#